data_AF-A0A6P1I6X6-F1
#
_entry.id   AF-A0A6P1I6X6-F1
#
_cell.length_a   1.000
_cell.length_b   1.000
_cell.length_c   1.000
_cell.angle_alpha   90.00
_cell.angle_beta   90.00
_cell.angle_gamma   90.00
#
_symmetry.space_group_name_H-M   'P 1'
#
loop_
_entity.id
_entity.type
_entity.pdbx_description
1 polymer ?
#
loop_
_entity_poly.entity_id
_entity_poly.type
_entity_poly.pdbx_seq_one_letter_code
_entity_poly.pdbx_strand_id
1 'polypeptide(L)'
;MVLDRRVHQSLGPDSQDNVGPEHIVAAMLEHLKPRVLPHYPAATFEVTKRAIFIEFHEPMGSGEDPTVDLVVGLRRREEGLWIPNTEQHRWDPSHPEKHTDLLTAEPKSLRVTRARAIRLAKAENKRPGRHSDPPLCSFNLEALALMFVEPGQGVPTALLQLWERGAKDLARRNTPDPAGVSAPIKVADREYAVERLTQAADMLRAALERDDDEYQVRAYLSRLWPEFIAPTPFGETKARVAARLQAGKPLAVTSAGALATTGTALKQPRAYGVPPGGSDD
;
A
#
# COMPACT_ATOMS: atom_id res chain seq x y z
N MET A 1 17.08 -3.94 1.51
CA MET A 1 18.49 -4.38 1.58
C MET A 1 18.87 -4.51 3.05
N VAL A 2 19.63 -5.54 3.46
CA VAL A 2 20.04 -5.75 4.86
C VAL A 2 21.55 -5.71 4.97
N LEU A 3 22.07 -4.81 5.81
CA LEU A 3 23.48 -4.64 6.11
C LEU A 3 23.97 -5.73 7.06
N ASP A 4 25.15 -6.27 6.78
CA ASP A 4 25.83 -7.21 7.66
C ASP A 4 26.53 -6.46 8.80
N ARG A 5 26.10 -6.73 10.03
CA ARG A 5 26.66 -6.13 11.24
C ARG A 5 28.15 -6.43 11.43
N ARG A 6 28.66 -7.54 10.89
CA ARG A 6 30.09 -7.89 10.97
C ARG A 6 30.99 -6.92 10.22
N VAL A 7 30.44 -6.30 9.16
CA VAL A 7 31.11 -5.28 8.35
C VAL A 7 30.83 -3.88 8.91
N HIS A 8 29.60 -3.62 9.34
CA HIS A 8 29.16 -2.32 9.84
C HIS A 8 29.05 -2.30 11.37
N GLN A 9 30.16 -2.55 12.06
CA GLN A 9 30.18 -2.82 13.51
C GLN A 9 29.81 -1.61 14.38
N SER A 10 30.04 -0.38 13.89
CA SER A 10 29.76 0.87 14.59
C SER A 10 28.32 1.35 14.45
N LEU A 11 27.51 0.74 13.57
CA LEU A 11 26.15 1.19 13.32
C LEU A 11 25.16 0.70 14.39
N GLY A 12 24.30 1.64 14.79
CA GLY A 12 23.07 1.40 15.53
C GLY A 12 23.20 0.89 16.96
N PRO A 13 22.07 0.69 17.64
CA PRO A 13 22.01 0.60 19.11
C PRO A 13 22.80 -0.56 19.72
N ASP A 14 23.01 -1.64 18.96
CA ASP A 14 23.75 -2.80 19.45
C ASP A 14 25.29 -2.67 19.24
N SER A 15 25.80 -1.46 18.96
CA SER A 15 27.23 -1.14 18.86
C SER A 15 27.64 -0.19 19.97
N GLN A 16 28.93 -0.15 20.31
CA GLN A 16 29.43 0.81 21.30
C GLN A 16 29.34 2.24 20.80
N ASP A 17 29.59 2.45 19.50
CA ASP A 17 29.62 3.78 18.88
C ASP A 17 28.22 4.32 18.58
N ASN A 18 27.23 3.44 18.43
CA ASN A 18 25.83 3.74 18.14
C ASN A 18 25.64 4.77 17.01
N VAL A 19 26.38 4.60 15.91
CA VAL A 19 26.34 5.52 14.79
C VAL A 19 24.97 5.48 14.10
N GLY A 20 24.44 6.67 13.83
CA GLY A 20 23.17 6.89 13.14
C GLY A 20 23.13 6.41 11.68
N PRO A 21 21.94 6.41 11.06
CA PRO A 21 21.75 5.85 9.72
C PRO A 21 22.17 6.76 8.55
N GLU A 22 22.41 8.04 8.78
CA GLU A 22 22.45 9.10 7.75
C GLU A 22 23.54 8.85 6.71
N HIS A 23 24.75 8.59 7.18
CA HIS A 23 25.88 8.36 6.29
C HIS A 23 25.69 7.12 5.41
N ILE A 24 25.17 6.02 5.99
CA ILE A 24 24.96 4.79 5.23
C ILE A 24 23.78 4.88 4.27
N VAL A 25 22.73 5.63 4.62
CA VAL A 25 21.61 5.93 3.70
C VAL A 25 22.10 6.81 2.54
N ALA A 26 22.90 7.84 2.81
CA ALA A 26 23.49 8.68 1.77
C ALA A 26 24.41 7.89 0.84
N ALA A 27 25.31 7.06 1.40
CA ALA A 27 26.18 6.19 0.62
C ALA A 27 25.39 5.19 -0.24
N MET A 28 24.27 4.68 0.26
CA MET A 28 23.39 3.82 -0.53
C MET A 28 22.70 4.58 -1.66
N LEU A 29 22.25 5.81 -1.43
CA LEU A 29 21.70 6.65 -2.50
C LEU A 29 22.74 6.91 -3.61
N GLU A 30 23.97 7.25 -3.23
CA GLU A 30 25.09 7.43 -4.17
C GLU A 30 25.41 6.15 -4.95
N HIS A 31 25.26 4.98 -4.31
CA HIS A 31 25.43 3.69 -4.95
C HIS A 31 24.30 3.35 -5.93
N LEU A 32 23.06 3.75 -5.63
CA LEU A 32 21.87 3.41 -6.42
C LEU A 32 21.73 4.26 -7.68
N LYS A 33 21.91 5.58 -7.58
CA LYS A 33 21.76 6.52 -8.70
C LYS A 33 22.45 6.07 -10.00
N PRO A 34 23.76 5.72 -10.02
CA PRO A 34 24.44 5.34 -11.25
C PRO A 34 23.99 3.99 -11.82
N ARG A 35 23.24 3.18 -11.06
CA ARG A 35 22.68 1.90 -11.52
C ARG A 35 21.26 2.05 -12.06
N VAL A 36 20.49 2.96 -11.50
CA VAL A 36 19.08 3.15 -11.88
C VAL A 36 18.94 4.10 -13.06
N LEU A 37 19.65 5.25 -13.06
CA LEU A 37 19.52 6.29 -14.09
C LEU A 37 19.82 5.83 -15.54
N PRO A 38 20.75 4.89 -15.81
CA PRO A 38 20.95 4.37 -17.17
C PRO A 38 19.72 3.64 -17.73
N HIS A 39 18.89 3.05 -16.87
CA HIS A 39 17.67 2.35 -17.25
C HIS A 39 16.43 3.23 -17.16
N TYR A 40 16.42 4.17 -16.21
CA TYR A 40 15.31 5.06 -15.92
C TYR A 40 15.80 6.51 -15.81
N PRO A 41 16.03 7.21 -16.93
CA PRO A 41 16.66 8.53 -16.93
C PRO A 41 15.84 9.63 -16.25
N ALA A 42 14.51 9.46 -16.18
CA ALA A 42 13.60 10.39 -15.54
C ALA A 42 13.46 10.14 -14.02
N ALA A 43 14.10 9.10 -13.49
CA ALA A 43 13.88 8.70 -12.10
C ALA A 43 14.35 9.77 -11.10
N THR A 44 13.51 10.08 -10.12
CA THR A 44 13.80 10.96 -8.99
C THR A 44 14.07 10.14 -7.73
N PHE A 45 14.86 10.71 -6.83
CA PHE A 45 15.25 10.06 -5.58
C PHE A 45 15.08 11.04 -4.42
N GLU A 46 14.39 10.61 -3.37
CA GLU A 46 14.19 11.39 -2.15
C GLU A 46 14.54 10.52 -0.93
N VAL A 47 15.28 11.09 0.03
CA VAL A 47 15.47 10.43 1.32
C VAL A 47 14.30 10.81 2.22
N THR A 48 13.42 9.84 2.48
CA THR A 48 12.31 10.00 3.42
C THR A 48 12.74 9.57 4.83
N LYS A 49 11.81 9.67 5.79
CA LYS A 49 12.04 9.24 7.19
C LYS A 49 12.68 7.86 7.33
N ARG A 50 12.28 6.91 6.49
CA ARG A 50 12.60 5.47 6.62
C ARG A 50 13.28 4.86 5.40
N ALA A 51 13.26 5.53 4.26
CA ALA A 51 13.60 4.92 2.99
C ALA A 51 14.27 5.91 2.04
N ILE A 52 14.87 5.37 0.99
CA ILE A 52 15.15 6.09 -0.24
C ILE A 52 13.94 5.85 -1.15
N PHE A 53 13.11 6.87 -1.32
CA PHE A 53 11.97 6.85 -2.21
C PHE A 53 12.43 7.11 -3.64
N ILE A 54 11.99 6.28 -4.56
CA ILE A 54 12.34 6.33 -5.99
C ILE A 54 11.05 6.40 -6.78
N GLU A 55 10.89 7.48 -7.56
CA GLU A 55 9.84 7.58 -8.57
C GLU A 55 10.49 7.41 -9.93
N PHE A 56 9.92 6.55 -10.78
CA PHE A 56 10.54 6.22 -12.06
C PHE A 56 10.09 7.16 -13.18
N HIS A 57 8.92 7.79 -13.05
CA HIS A 57 8.31 8.65 -14.08
C HIS A 57 8.13 7.92 -15.41
N GLU A 58 7.87 6.62 -15.33
CA GLU A 58 7.67 5.73 -16.48
C GLU A 58 6.40 4.90 -16.27
N PRO A 59 5.22 5.49 -16.54
CA PRO A 59 3.95 4.81 -16.36
C PRO A 59 3.88 3.51 -17.18
N MET A 60 3.40 2.45 -16.55
CA MET A 60 3.10 1.18 -17.20
C MET A 60 1.96 1.35 -18.21
N GLY A 61 1.72 0.33 -19.03
CA GLY A 61 0.58 0.31 -19.97
C GLY A 61 -0.81 0.47 -19.31
N SER A 62 -0.90 0.29 -17.99
CA SER A 62 -2.09 0.56 -17.17
C SER A 62 -2.25 2.03 -16.77
N GLY A 63 -1.28 2.89 -17.05
CA GLY A 63 -1.21 4.28 -16.60
C GLY A 63 -0.71 4.46 -15.17
N GLU A 64 -0.39 3.37 -14.45
CA GLU A 64 0.23 3.42 -13.12
C GLU A 64 1.73 3.65 -13.24
N ASP A 65 2.25 4.60 -12.47
CA ASP A 65 3.69 4.86 -12.36
C ASP A 65 4.24 4.17 -11.10
N PRO A 66 5.13 3.17 -11.24
CA PRO A 66 5.66 2.46 -10.09
C PRO A 66 6.56 3.38 -9.26
N THR A 67 6.54 3.16 -7.94
CA THR A 67 7.47 3.79 -7.00
C THR A 67 8.05 2.74 -6.06
N VAL A 68 9.23 3.01 -5.50
CA VAL A 68 9.93 2.10 -4.60
C VAL A 68 10.38 2.85 -3.34
N ASP A 69 10.01 2.30 -2.18
CA ASP A 69 10.61 2.65 -0.90
C ASP A 69 11.74 1.67 -0.56
N LEU A 70 13.00 2.07 -0.81
CA LEU A 70 14.15 1.25 -0.43
C LEU A 70 14.55 1.53 1.02
N VAL A 71 14.23 0.58 1.91
CA VAL A 71 14.64 0.62 3.32
C VAL A 71 15.99 -0.07 3.50
N VAL A 72 16.92 0.64 4.14
CA VAL A 72 18.23 0.10 4.56
C VAL A 72 18.06 -0.55 5.95
N GLY A 73 17.98 -1.87 6.01
CA GLY A 73 17.92 -2.59 7.29
C GLY A 73 19.31 -2.91 7.82
N LEU A 74 19.49 -2.88 9.14
CA LEU A 74 20.67 -3.41 9.84
C LEU A 74 20.23 -4.55 10.75
N ARG A 75 20.90 -5.70 10.70
CA ARG A 75 20.52 -6.85 11.54
C ARG A 75 20.71 -6.53 13.04
N ARG A 76 19.69 -6.81 13.84
CA ARG A 76 19.75 -6.72 15.31
C ARG A 76 20.59 -7.88 15.87
N ARG A 77 21.14 -7.72 17.08
CA ARG A 77 21.70 -8.86 17.84
C ARG A 77 20.60 -9.83 18.27
N GLU A 78 19.45 -9.29 18.65
CA GLU A 78 18.21 -10.01 18.85
C GLU A 78 17.48 -10.24 17.51
N GLU A 79 16.24 -10.72 17.56
CA GLU A 79 15.39 -10.88 16.38
C GLU A 79 15.02 -9.53 15.72
N GLY A 80 14.89 -9.55 14.39
CA GLY A 80 14.46 -8.42 13.58
C GLY A 80 15.59 -7.53 13.06
N LEU A 81 15.21 -6.31 12.67
CA LEU A 81 16.05 -5.33 12.02
C LEU A 81 15.97 -3.98 12.75
N TRP A 82 17.08 -3.27 12.74
CA TRP A 82 17.15 -1.84 12.92
C TRP A 82 16.84 -1.18 11.56
N ILE A 83 15.86 -0.28 11.52
CA ILE A 83 15.53 0.53 10.33
C ILE A 83 15.80 2.01 10.60
N PRO A 84 16.19 2.80 9.60
CA PRO A 84 16.61 4.18 9.80
C PRO A 84 15.44 5.05 10.22
N ASN A 85 15.72 6.07 11.03
CA ASN A 85 14.88 7.23 11.28
C ASN A 85 15.73 8.46 10.96
N THR A 86 15.71 8.91 9.71
CA THR A 86 16.56 10.00 9.24
C THR A 86 16.18 11.36 9.85
N GLU A 87 14.92 11.52 10.27
CA GLU A 87 14.43 12.71 10.98
C GLU A 87 14.89 12.78 12.44
N GLN A 88 15.11 11.64 13.08
CA GLN A 88 15.49 11.54 14.50
C GLN A 88 16.91 11.04 14.71
N HIS A 89 17.69 10.96 13.63
CA HIS A 89 19.10 10.60 13.68
C HIS A 89 19.39 9.28 14.41
N ARG A 90 18.49 8.30 14.26
CA ARG A 90 18.54 7.03 15.02
C ARG A 90 18.03 5.85 14.24
N TRP A 91 18.18 4.67 14.82
CA TRP A 91 17.57 3.44 14.34
C TRP A 91 16.37 3.07 15.19
N ASP A 92 15.27 2.65 14.56
CA ASP A 92 14.11 2.10 15.26
C ASP A 92 14.00 0.59 15.00
N PRO A 93 13.50 -0.19 15.96
CA PRO A 93 13.34 -1.63 15.80
C PRO A 93 12.19 -1.93 14.84
N SER A 94 12.31 -3.03 14.09
CA SER A 94 11.28 -3.56 13.19
C SER A 94 11.48 -5.07 12.98
N HIS A 95 10.43 -5.79 12.58
CA HIS A 95 10.53 -7.21 12.26
C HIS A 95 9.68 -7.59 11.04
N PRO A 96 10.06 -7.12 9.83
CA PRO A 96 9.25 -7.27 8.62
C PRO A 96 9.02 -8.74 8.22
N GLU A 97 9.99 -9.62 8.50
CA GLU A 97 9.84 -11.08 8.27
C GLU A 97 8.71 -11.66 9.14
N LYS A 98 8.72 -11.42 10.46
CA LYS A 98 7.64 -11.84 11.36
C LYS A 98 6.29 -11.22 10.99
N HIS A 99 6.24 -9.98 10.55
CA HIS A 99 4.98 -9.39 10.02
C HIS A 99 4.47 -10.16 8.80
N THR A 100 5.37 -10.54 7.90
CA THR A 100 5.05 -11.38 6.73
C THR A 100 4.56 -12.75 7.17
N ASP A 101 5.26 -13.41 8.09
CA ASP A 101 4.89 -14.73 8.61
C ASP A 101 3.49 -14.70 9.24
N LEU A 102 3.20 -13.71 10.09
CA LEU A 102 1.89 -13.54 10.73
C LEU A 102 0.75 -13.34 9.71
N LEU A 103 1.00 -12.57 8.64
CA LEU A 103 0.00 -12.32 7.59
C LEU A 103 -0.14 -13.49 6.61
N THR A 104 0.89 -14.34 6.48
CA THR A 104 0.94 -15.43 5.50
C THR A 104 0.78 -16.82 6.10
N ALA A 105 0.73 -16.92 7.42
CA ALA A 105 0.49 -18.15 8.17
C ALA A 105 -0.76 -18.91 7.71
N GLU A 106 -0.74 -20.22 7.92
CA GLU A 106 -1.88 -21.08 7.69
C GLU A 106 -3.02 -20.75 8.70
N PRO A 107 -4.30 -21.00 8.34
CA PRO A 107 -4.74 -21.61 7.08
C PRO A 107 -4.79 -20.62 5.90
N LYS A 108 -4.51 -21.11 4.67
CA LYS A 108 -4.61 -20.34 3.42
C LYS A 108 -5.94 -19.59 3.27
N SER A 109 -7.05 -20.16 3.74
CA SER A 109 -8.37 -19.53 3.72
C SER A 109 -8.38 -18.22 4.53
N LEU A 110 -7.85 -18.24 5.76
CA LEU A 110 -7.71 -17.06 6.60
C LEU A 110 -6.80 -16.02 5.96
N ARG A 111 -5.64 -16.44 5.44
CA ARG A 111 -4.71 -15.56 4.72
C ARG A 111 -5.41 -14.81 3.58
N VAL A 112 -6.17 -15.53 2.75
CA VAL A 112 -6.89 -14.94 1.61
C VAL A 112 -7.97 -13.96 2.08
N THR A 113 -8.80 -14.35 3.05
CA THR A 113 -9.86 -13.49 3.59
C THR A 113 -9.26 -12.22 4.21
N ARG A 114 -8.24 -12.36 5.06
CA ARG A 114 -7.55 -11.23 5.71
C ARG A 114 -6.94 -10.29 4.67
N ALA A 115 -6.23 -10.82 3.68
CA ALA A 115 -5.60 -10.00 2.65
C ALA A 115 -6.63 -9.26 1.77
N ARG A 116 -7.83 -9.82 1.56
CA ARG A 116 -8.92 -9.12 0.85
C ARG A 116 -9.54 -8.02 1.72
N ALA A 117 -9.83 -8.31 2.98
CA ALA A 117 -10.35 -7.32 3.93
C ALA A 117 -9.37 -6.14 4.10
N ILE A 118 -8.08 -6.40 4.27
CA ILE A 118 -7.04 -5.35 4.35
C ILE A 118 -7.05 -4.46 3.12
N ARG A 119 -7.12 -5.03 1.90
CA ARG A 119 -7.11 -4.24 0.66
C ARG A 119 -8.33 -3.32 0.57
N LEU A 120 -9.51 -3.82 0.91
CA LEU A 120 -10.74 -3.03 0.94
C LEU A 120 -10.69 -1.93 2.01
N ALA A 121 -10.19 -2.26 3.21
CA ALA A 121 -9.98 -1.29 4.29
C ALA A 121 -8.99 -0.20 3.89
N LYS A 122 -7.88 -0.55 3.23
CA LYS A 122 -6.91 0.42 2.70
C LYS A 122 -7.52 1.32 1.63
N ALA A 123 -8.34 0.76 0.74
CA ALA A 123 -9.02 1.54 -0.29
C ALA A 123 -9.98 2.57 0.32
N GLU A 124 -10.76 2.17 1.33
CA GLU A 124 -11.64 3.11 2.06
C GLU A 124 -10.85 4.15 2.86
N ASN A 125 -9.77 3.73 3.52
CA ASN A 125 -8.92 4.61 4.34
C ASN A 125 -8.19 5.67 3.51
N LYS A 126 -7.87 5.38 2.24
CA LYS A 126 -7.27 6.34 1.29
C LYS A 126 -8.26 7.37 0.75
N ARG A 127 -9.56 7.23 1.02
CA ARG A 127 -10.53 8.18 0.47
C ARG A 127 -10.39 9.56 1.10
N PRO A 128 -10.57 10.63 0.31
CA PRO A 128 -10.57 11.99 0.82
C PRO A 128 -11.55 12.13 1.99
N GLY A 129 -11.07 12.77 3.05
CA GLY A 129 -11.82 12.97 4.27
C GLY A 129 -11.67 14.40 4.78
N ARG A 130 -11.64 14.57 6.10
CA ARG A 130 -11.37 15.87 6.74
C ARG A 130 -9.92 16.33 6.51
N HIS A 131 -9.00 15.38 6.35
CA HIS A 131 -7.59 15.59 6.14
C HIS A 131 -7.16 15.05 4.77
N SER A 132 -6.06 15.61 4.24
CA SER A 132 -5.41 15.13 3.01
C SER A 132 -4.82 13.74 3.19
N ASP A 133 -4.28 13.46 4.38
CA ASP A 133 -3.65 12.19 4.70
C ASP A 133 -4.67 11.16 5.20
N PRO A 134 -4.47 9.87 4.88
CA PRO A 134 -5.28 8.80 5.44
C PRO A 134 -5.23 8.80 6.99
N PRO A 135 -6.35 8.57 7.68
CA PRO A 135 -6.40 8.63 9.14
C PRO A 135 -5.56 7.54 9.82
N LEU A 136 -5.35 6.41 9.14
CA LEU A 136 -4.49 5.32 9.59
C LEU A 136 -3.40 5.03 8.57
N CYS A 137 -2.20 4.66 9.04
CA CYS A 137 -1.20 4.11 8.15
C CYS A 137 -1.59 2.68 7.69
N SER A 138 -1.03 2.22 6.58
CA SER A 138 -1.29 0.87 6.07
C SER A 138 -1.00 -0.23 7.10
N PHE A 139 0.02 -0.03 7.94
CA PHE A 139 0.43 -0.99 8.95
C PHE A 139 -0.59 -1.10 10.12
N ASN A 140 -1.28 0.00 10.48
CA ASN A 140 -2.38 -0.08 11.45
C ASN A 140 -3.47 -1.04 10.97
N LEU A 141 -3.90 -0.91 9.71
CA LEU A 141 -4.97 -1.75 9.16
C LEU A 141 -4.58 -3.23 9.10
N GLU A 142 -3.31 -3.52 8.80
CA GLU A 142 -2.77 -4.89 8.82
C GLU A 142 -2.75 -5.47 10.24
N ALA A 143 -2.28 -4.69 11.22
CA ALA A 143 -2.26 -5.10 12.63
C ALA A 143 -3.67 -5.32 13.19
N LEU A 144 -4.63 -4.43 12.88
CA LEU A 144 -6.03 -4.61 13.26
C LEU A 144 -6.65 -5.85 12.60
N ALA A 145 -6.31 -6.13 11.33
CA ALA A 145 -6.76 -7.34 10.65
C ALA A 145 -6.18 -8.61 11.27
N LEU A 146 -4.93 -8.59 11.74
CA LEU A 146 -4.34 -9.70 12.50
C LEU A 146 -5.09 -9.95 13.82
N MET A 147 -5.53 -8.87 14.49
CA MET A 147 -6.21 -8.96 15.79
C MET A 147 -7.66 -9.42 15.69
N PHE A 148 -8.39 -9.04 14.63
CA PHE A 148 -9.85 -9.15 14.62
C PHE A 148 -10.45 -9.97 13.48
N VAL A 149 -9.66 -10.34 12.46
CA VAL A 149 -10.11 -11.27 11.41
C VAL A 149 -9.80 -12.70 11.82
N GLU A 150 -10.84 -13.53 11.85
CA GLU A 150 -10.81 -14.89 12.39
C GLU A 150 -11.05 -15.94 11.28
N PRO A 151 -10.57 -17.20 11.47
CA PRO A 151 -10.87 -18.29 10.55
C PRO A 151 -12.38 -18.50 10.33
N GLY A 152 -12.75 -18.96 9.14
CA GLY A 152 -14.15 -19.29 8.81
C GLY A 152 -15.02 -18.09 8.40
N GLN A 153 -14.53 -16.85 8.54
CA GLN A 153 -15.25 -15.66 8.11
C GLN A 153 -15.23 -15.50 6.58
N GLY A 154 -16.37 -15.04 6.04
CA GLY A 154 -16.42 -14.44 4.71
C GLY A 154 -15.78 -13.05 4.69
N VAL A 155 -15.43 -12.55 3.50
CA VAL A 155 -14.80 -11.22 3.34
C VAL A 155 -15.64 -10.08 3.94
N PRO A 156 -16.97 -10.01 3.76
CA PRO A 156 -17.77 -8.94 4.36
C PRO A 156 -17.73 -8.95 5.89
N THR A 157 -17.88 -10.12 6.51
CA THR A 157 -17.81 -10.29 7.97
C THR A 157 -16.42 -9.94 8.49
N ALA A 158 -15.35 -10.40 7.83
CA ALA A 158 -13.98 -10.07 8.21
C ALA A 158 -13.70 -8.55 8.15
N LEU A 159 -14.17 -7.89 7.10
CA LEU A 159 -14.02 -6.44 6.96
C LEU A 159 -14.81 -5.67 8.01
N LEU A 160 -16.06 -6.09 8.28
CA LEU A 160 -16.88 -5.51 9.34
C LEU A 160 -16.21 -5.67 10.71
N GLN A 161 -15.67 -6.85 11.03
CA GLN A 161 -14.97 -7.12 12.29
C GLN A 161 -13.71 -6.27 12.43
N LEU A 162 -12.92 -6.14 11.36
CA LEU A 162 -11.75 -5.27 11.31
C LEU A 162 -12.12 -3.83 11.68
N TRP A 163 -13.16 -3.27 11.05
CA TRP A 163 -13.58 -1.89 11.32
C TRP A 163 -14.26 -1.72 12.68
N GLU A 164 -15.21 -2.58 13.04
CA GLU A 164 -16.00 -2.43 14.26
C GLU A 164 -15.16 -2.71 15.52
N ARG A 165 -14.46 -3.85 15.57
CA ARG A 165 -13.59 -4.16 16.72
C ARG A 165 -12.35 -3.27 16.69
N GLY A 166 -11.85 -2.93 15.51
CA GLY A 166 -10.75 -1.99 15.34
C GLY A 166 -11.07 -0.61 15.89
N ALA A 167 -12.24 -0.04 15.58
CA ALA A 167 -12.69 1.24 16.14
C ALA A 167 -12.80 1.18 17.67
N LYS A 168 -13.41 0.11 18.21
CA LYS A 168 -13.58 -0.08 19.66
C LYS A 168 -12.24 -0.20 20.40
N ASP A 169 -11.28 -0.92 19.84
CA ASP A 169 -9.94 -1.05 20.43
C ASP A 169 -9.14 0.25 20.30
N LEU A 170 -9.17 0.86 19.11
CA LEU A 170 -8.45 2.09 18.83
C LEU A 170 -8.92 3.26 19.69
N ALA A 171 -10.21 3.32 20.02
CA ALA A 171 -10.76 4.31 20.96
C ALA A 171 -10.11 4.23 22.35
N ARG A 172 -9.60 3.05 22.74
CA ARG A 172 -9.01 2.81 24.07
C ARG A 172 -7.50 2.97 24.07
N ARG A 173 -6.83 2.59 22.97
CA ARG A 173 -5.36 2.54 22.90
C ARG A 173 -4.85 2.56 21.47
N ASN A 174 -3.58 2.86 21.29
CA ASN A 174 -2.91 2.64 20.01
C ASN A 174 -2.74 1.15 19.72
N THR A 175 -2.83 0.77 18.45
CA THR A 175 -2.65 -0.61 17.99
C THR A 175 -1.24 -1.09 18.33
N PRO A 176 -1.06 -2.22 19.04
CA PRO A 176 0.27 -2.79 19.30
C PRO A 176 0.98 -3.19 18.00
N ASP A 177 2.32 -3.18 18.03
CA ASP A 177 3.10 -3.88 17.01
C ASP A 177 2.87 -5.40 17.13
N PRO A 178 2.38 -6.08 16.06
CA PRO A 178 2.14 -7.52 16.10
C PRO A 178 3.40 -8.35 16.37
N ALA A 179 4.58 -7.85 16.01
CA ALA A 179 5.85 -8.53 16.27
C ALA A 179 6.34 -8.37 17.71
N GLY A 180 5.84 -7.34 18.42
CA GLY A 180 6.23 -7.00 19.79
C GLY A 180 7.63 -6.39 19.92
N VAL A 181 8.22 -5.91 18.82
CA VAL A 181 9.59 -5.35 18.82
C VAL A 181 9.61 -3.83 18.82
N SER A 182 8.50 -3.18 18.42
CA SER A 182 8.37 -1.73 18.36
C SER A 182 7.28 -1.22 19.33
N ALA A 183 7.32 0.09 19.61
CA ALA A 183 6.23 0.76 20.32
C ALA A 183 4.90 0.65 19.54
N PRO A 184 3.74 0.82 20.21
CA PRO A 184 2.45 0.85 19.54
C PRO A 184 2.41 1.82 18.35
N ILE A 185 1.70 1.41 17.30
CA ILE A 185 1.64 2.13 16.02
C ILE A 185 0.95 3.47 16.25
N LYS A 186 1.65 4.56 15.89
CA LYS A 186 1.17 5.92 16.08
C LYS A 186 -0.01 6.22 15.16
N VAL A 187 -0.99 6.95 15.70
CA VAL A 187 -2.15 7.49 14.96
C VAL A 187 -2.19 8.99 15.23
N ALA A 188 -2.19 9.79 14.16
CA ALA A 188 -2.10 11.24 14.24
C ALA A 188 -3.35 11.85 14.89
N ASP A 189 -4.53 11.48 14.38
CA ASP A 189 -5.82 11.84 14.93
C ASP A 189 -6.63 10.57 15.20
N ARG A 190 -6.58 10.12 16.46
CA ARG A 190 -7.25 8.88 16.90
C ARG A 190 -8.77 9.02 16.89
N GLU A 191 -9.31 10.18 17.26
CA GLU A 191 -10.75 10.39 17.31
C GLU A 191 -11.32 10.32 15.89
N TYR A 192 -10.68 11.00 14.94
CA TYR A 192 -11.07 10.95 13.54
C TYR A 192 -10.90 9.55 12.93
N ALA A 193 -9.82 8.83 13.27
CA ALA A 193 -9.64 7.46 12.82
C ALA A 193 -10.75 6.53 13.33
N VAL A 194 -11.14 6.65 14.60
CA VAL A 194 -12.24 5.90 15.20
C VAL A 194 -13.57 6.25 14.53
N GLU A 195 -13.85 7.53 14.30
CA GLU A 195 -15.04 8.00 13.59
C GLU A 195 -15.12 7.35 12.20
N ARG A 196 -14.02 7.38 11.42
CA ARG A 196 -13.96 6.83 10.06
C ARG A 196 -14.17 5.32 10.01
N LEU A 197 -13.54 4.57 10.91
CA LEU A 197 -13.76 3.12 11.01
C LEU A 197 -15.21 2.81 11.41
N THR A 198 -15.78 3.58 12.34
CA THR A 198 -17.17 3.39 12.81
C THR A 198 -18.16 3.63 11.68
N GLN A 199 -18.03 4.75 10.96
CA GLN A 199 -18.89 5.07 9.81
C GLN A 199 -18.80 3.99 8.71
N ALA A 200 -17.59 3.50 8.42
CA ALA A 200 -17.41 2.43 7.44
C ALA A 200 -18.07 1.12 7.89
N ALA A 201 -17.94 0.76 9.17
CA ALA A 201 -18.60 -0.40 9.76
C ALA A 201 -20.13 -0.28 9.69
N ASP A 202 -20.69 0.87 10.04
CA ASP A 202 -22.13 1.10 10.03
C ASP A 202 -22.72 0.99 8.62
N MET A 203 -22.04 1.53 7.61
CA MET A 203 -22.46 1.38 6.21
C MET A 203 -22.42 -0.07 5.73
N LEU A 204 -21.35 -0.81 6.05
CA LEU A 204 -21.24 -2.21 5.66
C LEU A 204 -22.26 -3.09 6.39
N ARG A 205 -22.52 -2.82 7.67
CA ARG A 205 -23.56 -3.49 8.44
C ARG A 205 -24.94 -3.25 7.82
N ALA A 206 -25.25 -1.98 7.49
CA ALA A 206 -26.52 -1.64 6.87
C ALA A 206 -26.72 -2.32 5.50
N ALA A 207 -25.64 -2.54 4.74
CA ALA A 207 -25.67 -3.31 3.50
C ALA A 207 -25.91 -4.81 3.76
N LEU A 208 -25.27 -5.39 4.77
CA LEU A 208 -25.44 -6.80 5.13
C LEU A 208 -26.83 -7.12 5.68
N GLU A 209 -27.46 -6.18 6.39
CA GLU A 209 -28.83 -6.32 6.92
C GLU A 209 -29.91 -6.28 5.83
N ARG A 210 -29.55 -5.94 4.58
CA ARG A 210 -30.44 -5.80 3.42
C ARG A 210 -29.95 -6.63 2.24
N ASP A 211 -29.31 -7.77 2.52
CA ASP A 211 -28.69 -8.62 1.51
C ASP A 211 -29.70 -9.27 0.54
N ASP A 212 -30.99 -9.11 0.82
CA ASP A 212 -32.13 -9.47 -0.01
C ASP A 212 -32.47 -8.43 -1.10
N ASP A 213 -31.97 -7.20 -1.01
CA ASP A 213 -32.23 -6.12 -1.97
C ASP A 213 -30.93 -5.56 -2.59
N GLU A 214 -30.64 -5.99 -3.82
CA GLU A 214 -29.43 -5.56 -4.56
C GLU A 214 -29.34 -4.03 -4.72
N TYR A 215 -30.46 -3.32 -4.89
CA TYR A 215 -30.45 -1.86 -5.02
C TYR A 215 -30.00 -1.20 -3.73
N GLN A 216 -30.51 -1.66 -2.59
CA GLN A 216 -30.12 -1.14 -1.29
C GLN A 216 -28.66 -1.47 -0.98
N VAL A 217 -28.23 -2.72 -1.21
CA VAL A 217 -26.83 -3.14 -1.03
C VAL A 217 -25.90 -2.23 -1.83
N ARG A 218 -26.19 -2.01 -3.11
CA ARG A 218 -25.37 -1.13 -3.97
C ARG A 218 -25.38 0.31 -3.50
N ALA A 219 -26.51 0.83 -3.05
CA ALA A 219 -26.61 2.20 -2.54
C ALA A 219 -25.71 2.44 -1.31
N TYR A 220 -25.57 1.44 -0.42
CA TYR A 220 -24.64 1.53 0.71
C TYR A 220 -23.18 1.31 0.27
N LEU A 221 -22.90 0.28 -0.53
CA LEU A 221 -21.53 -0.03 -0.95
C LEU A 221 -20.94 1.03 -1.88
N SER A 222 -21.75 1.70 -2.71
CA SER A 222 -21.30 2.83 -3.54
C SER A 222 -20.89 4.03 -2.69
N ARG A 223 -21.37 4.15 -1.46
CA ARG A 223 -20.90 5.19 -0.53
C ARG A 223 -19.55 4.89 0.07
N LEU A 224 -19.13 3.63 0.12
CA LEU A 224 -17.77 3.20 0.53
C LEU A 224 -16.82 3.23 -0.68
N TRP A 225 -17.26 2.73 -1.83
CA TRP A 225 -16.40 2.58 -3.00
C TRP A 225 -17.05 3.12 -4.28
N PRO A 226 -17.33 4.43 -4.38
CA PRO A 226 -18.02 5.03 -5.53
C PRO A 226 -17.25 4.88 -6.84
N GLU A 227 -15.92 4.75 -6.76
CA GLU A 227 -15.05 4.53 -7.91
C GLU A 227 -15.27 3.14 -8.55
N PHE A 228 -15.67 2.16 -7.73
CA PHE A 228 -15.74 0.75 -8.10
C PHE A 228 -17.17 0.20 -8.14
N ILE A 229 -18.13 0.86 -7.49
CA ILE A 229 -19.51 0.38 -7.34
C ILE A 229 -20.48 1.50 -7.73
N ALA A 230 -21.32 1.21 -8.71
CA ALA A 230 -22.38 2.12 -9.12
C ALA A 230 -23.55 2.02 -8.12
N PRO A 231 -24.24 3.14 -7.81
CA PRO A 231 -25.36 3.15 -6.88
C PRO A 231 -26.54 2.27 -7.31
N THR A 232 -26.67 2.00 -8.61
CA THR A 232 -27.71 1.14 -9.18
C THR A 232 -27.09 0.02 -10.02
N PRO A 233 -27.79 -1.12 -10.21
CA PRO A 233 -27.27 -2.24 -11.01
C PRO A 233 -26.91 -1.88 -12.46
N PHE A 234 -27.63 -0.90 -13.03
CA PHE A 234 -27.43 -0.42 -14.41
C PHE A 234 -26.52 0.81 -14.50
N GLY A 235 -26.04 1.33 -13.38
CA GLY A 235 -25.22 2.53 -13.34
C GLY A 235 -23.77 2.27 -13.76
N GLU A 236 -23.09 3.33 -14.20
CA GLU A 236 -21.66 3.28 -14.51
C GLU A 236 -20.80 3.74 -13.32
N THR A 237 -19.62 3.16 -13.19
CA THR A 237 -18.65 3.55 -12.15
C THR A 237 -17.66 4.55 -12.73
N LYS A 238 -17.09 5.41 -11.88
CA LYS A 238 -16.06 6.35 -12.33
C LYS A 238 -14.84 5.64 -12.91
N ALA A 239 -14.42 4.50 -12.35
CA ALA A 239 -13.33 3.72 -12.93
C ALA A 239 -13.66 3.20 -14.34
N ARG A 240 -14.91 2.78 -14.60
CA ARG A 240 -15.35 2.38 -15.94
C ARG A 240 -15.40 3.55 -16.91
N VAL A 241 -15.87 4.71 -16.47
CA VAL A 241 -15.87 5.93 -17.28
C VAL A 241 -14.44 6.35 -17.60
N ALA A 242 -13.55 6.40 -16.61
CA ALA A 242 -12.14 6.74 -16.77
C ALA A 242 -11.42 5.74 -17.70
N ALA A 243 -11.64 4.43 -17.54
CA ALA A 243 -11.06 3.42 -18.41
C ALA A 243 -11.54 3.55 -19.87
N ARG A 244 -12.81 3.92 -20.10
CA ARG A 244 -13.30 4.22 -21.47
C ARG A 244 -12.67 5.46 -22.06
N LEU A 245 -12.50 6.52 -21.25
CA LEU A 245 -11.81 7.73 -21.67
C LEU A 245 -10.33 7.48 -21.97
N GLN A 246 -9.67 6.62 -21.19
CA GLN A 246 -8.27 6.22 -21.41
C GLN A 246 -8.09 5.25 -22.59
N ALA A 247 -9.06 4.36 -22.83
CA ALA A 247 -9.08 3.47 -23.99
C ALA A 247 -9.34 4.23 -25.31
N GLY A 248 -9.90 5.44 -25.24
CA GLY A 248 -9.96 6.39 -26.35
C GLY A 248 -8.70 7.25 -26.42
N LYS A 249 -7.79 6.97 -27.36
CA LYS A 249 -6.68 7.88 -27.73
C LYS A 249 -7.20 9.32 -28.06
N PRO A 250 -6.36 10.38 -27.94
CA PRO A 250 -6.81 11.72 -27.56
C PRO A 250 -7.77 12.34 -28.58
N LEU A 251 -8.83 12.95 -28.07
CA LEU A 251 -9.76 13.74 -28.86
C LEU A 251 -9.04 15.00 -29.34
N ALA A 252 -8.68 15.04 -30.62
CA ALA A 252 -8.30 16.28 -31.28
C ALA A 252 -9.59 16.99 -31.74
N VAL A 253 -9.82 18.19 -31.22
CA VAL A 253 -10.87 19.09 -31.73
C VAL A 253 -10.31 19.74 -32.99
N THR A 254 -10.91 19.44 -34.14
CA THR A 254 -10.61 20.20 -35.37
C THR A 254 -11.09 21.64 -35.20
N SER A 255 -10.50 22.59 -35.91
CA SER A 255 -10.88 24.02 -35.87
C SER A 255 -12.35 24.31 -36.26
N ALA A 256 -13.10 23.29 -36.72
CA ALA A 256 -14.52 23.33 -37.01
C ALA A 256 -15.41 22.73 -35.91
N GLY A 257 -14.87 22.35 -34.74
CA GLY A 257 -15.65 21.88 -33.59
C GLY A 257 -16.23 20.47 -33.72
N ALA A 258 -15.84 19.69 -34.73
CA ALA A 258 -16.26 18.30 -34.89
C ALA A 258 -15.23 17.31 -34.29
N LEU A 259 -15.75 16.30 -33.59
CA LEU A 259 -15.01 15.16 -33.05
C LEU A 259 -14.67 14.18 -34.18
N ALA A 260 -13.39 13.92 -34.43
CA ALA A 260 -12.94 12.90 -35.38
C ALA A 260 -11.88 11.99 -34.74
N THR A 261 -11.96 10.68 -35.02
CA THR A 261 -11.00 9.67 -34.55
C THR A 261 -9.91 9.43 -35.60
N THR A 262 -8.64 9.56 -35.25
CA THR A 262 -7.52 9.14 -36.10
C THR A 262 -6.90 7.85 -35.55
N GLY A 263 -7.17 6.74 -36.24
CA GLY A 263 -6.61 5.43 -35.88
C GLY A 263 -5.14 5.32 -36.32
N THR A 264 -4.26 4.94 -35.39
CA THR A 264 -2.95 4.36 -35.72
C THR A 264 -2.84 2.99 -35.07
N ALA A 265 -2.39 2.02 -35.87
CA ALA A 265 -2.34 0.60 -35.55
C ALA A 265 -1.57 0.30 -34.25
N LEU A 266 -2.09 -0.67 -33.49
CA LEU A 266 -1.50 -1.18 -32.26
C LEU A 266 -0.15 -1.84 -32.54
N LYS A 267 0.90 -1.40 -31.84
CA LYS A 267 2.19 -2.10 -31.79
C LYS A 267 2.04 -3.29 -30.84
N GLN A 268 2.33 -4.49 -31.32
CA GLN A 268 2.34 -5.72 -30.52
C GLN A 268 3.36 -5.60 -29.36
N PRO A 269 2.98 -5.89 -28.10
CA PRO A 269 3.91 -5.92 -26.99
C PRO A 269 4.84 -7.14 -27.09
N ARG A 270 6.16 -6.92 -27.01
CA ARG A 270 7.15 -8.00 -26.90
C ARG A 270 7.06 -8.65 -25.52
N ALA A 271 7.09 -9.99 -25.47
CA ALA A 271 7.30 -10.75 -24.25
C ALA A 271 8.81 -10.78 -23.92
N TYR A 272 9.18 -10.44 -22.68
CA TYR A 272 10.53 -10.59 -22.18
C TYR A 272 10.73 -12.02 -21.65
N GLY A 273 11.80 -12.70 -22.09
CA GLY A 273 12.20 -14.00 -21.50
C GLY A 273 12.86 -15.05 -22.40
N VAL A 274 13.33 -14.75 -23.61
CA VAL A 274 14.09 -15.72 -24.43
C VAL A 274 15.58 -15.35 -24.45
N PRO A 275 16.51 -16.23 -24.04
CA PRO A 275 17.94 -15.99 -24.17
C PRO A 275 18.38 -16.04 -25.64
N PRO A 276 19.50 -15.38 -26.01
CA PRO A 276 19.99 -15.39 -27.39
C PRO A 276 20.49 -16.79 -27.74
N GLY A 277 19.68 -17.55 -28.50
CA GLY A 277 20.09 -18.77 -29.19
C GLY A 277 20.83 -18.39 -30.47
N GLY A 278 22.05 -18.88 -30.61
CA GLY A 278 22.88 -18.74 -31.80
C GLY A 278 22.25 -19.37 -33.04
N SER A 279 22.66 -18.87 -34.20
CA SER A 279 22.48 -19.53 -35.49
C SER A 279 23.85 -20.00 -35.97
N ASP A 280 23.97 -21.32 -36.09
CA ASP A 280 24.87 -21.96 -37.04
C ASP A 280 24.50 -21.51 -38.46
N ASP A 281 25.51 -21.01 -39.19
CA ASP A 281 25.85 -21.36 -40.57
C ASP A 281 27.28 -20.86 -40.87
#